data_AF-A0A7W1UTE1-F1
#
_entry.id   AF-A0A7W1UTE1-F1
#
_cell.length_a   1.000
_cell.length_b   1.000
_cell.length_c   1.000
_cell.angle_alpha   90.00
_cell.angle_beta   90.00
_cell.angle_gamma   90.00
#
_symmetry.space_group_name_H-M   'P 1'
#
loop_
_entity.id
_entity.type
_entity.pdbx_description
1 polymer ?
#
loop_
_entity_poly.entity_id
_entity_poly.type
_entity_poly.pdbx_seq_one_letter_code
_entity_poly.pdbx_strand_id
1 'polypeptide(L)'
;RTPWGDAVNVAGAGSDGVRRTFVESAVRWIEDFHIDGLRLDAVGAIYDPTARPFLEQLTEAVHAAGRAAGRDVIVIAESSDNDPRLITPAADGGIGCDAVWNDDVHHALRVALTGDTRGYYVDYNGADDLAVALQHRWVFRGRRSEYRGRRHGRPVDHLPHRRLVVYSADHDQVGNTPFGQRPPFDHRQRLVAAATVLLSPFTPMLFMGEEYAEVAPFPYFVDHSDPELLEATRRGRLREFSGAEWTDEVADPADPATFSRAVLDPTLAETEPHRSVLAAYTELIALRRRHAVLTDPRADHQVTRTGDAIVVVRRLDDVTATVHLDLGDGSSDPTVPDGARVIFDTCDARWCAGSPTDATGASLTMAP
;
A
#
# COMPACT_ATOMS: atom_id res chain seq x y z
N ARG A 1 8.57 -25.41 3.71
CA ARG A 1 9.07 -24.41 4.69
C ARG A 1 8.85 -23.03 4.11
N THR A 2 8.42 -22.11 4.93
CA THR A 2 8.34 -20.67 4.65
C THR A 2 9.51 -19.97 5.36
N PRO A 3 9.74 -18.67 5.15
CA PRO A 3 10.73 -17.91 5.93
C PRO A 3 10.47 -17.93 7.44
N TRP A 4 9.24 -18.21 7.87
CA TRP A 4 8.81 -18.14 9.28
C TRP A 4 8.57 -19.50 9.95
N GLY A 5 8.80 -20.61 9.24
CA GLY A 5 8.67 -21.95 9.81
C GLY A 5 8.28 -23.04 8.82
N ASP A 6 7.75 -24.14 9.36
CA ASP A 6 7.20 -25.21 8.53
C ASP A 6 5.90 -24.74 7.85
N ALA A 7 5.73 -25.14 6.59
CA ALA A 7 4.54 -24.75 5.84
C ALA A 7 3.33 -25.55 6.35
N VAL A 8 2.19 -24.87 6.50
CA VAL A 8 0.92 -25.50 6.89
C VAL A 8 0.48 -26.48 5.79
N ASN A 9 0.06 -27.68 6.20
CA ASN A 9 -0.37 -28.72 5.26
C ASN A 9 -1.76 -28.45 4.69
N VAL A 10 -1.85 -27.60 3.66
CA VAL A 10 -3.10 -27.30 2.95
C VAL A 10 -3.33 -28.14 1.69
N ALA A 11 -2.35 -28.93 1.26
CA ALA A 11 -2.40 -29.66 -0.01
C ALA A 11 -1.95 -31.13 0.05
N GLY A 12 -1.18 -31.51 1.08
CA GLY A 12 -0.67 -32.87 1.24
C GLY A 12 -1.71 -33.85 1.76
N ALA A 13 -1.28 -35.10 2.00
CA ALA A 13 -2.12 -36.13 2.58
C ALA A 13 -2.69 -35.68 3.95
N GLY A 14 -3.98 -35.93 4.18
CA GLY A 14 -4.67 -35.55 5.42
C GLY A 14 -4.91 -34.04 5.59
N SER A 15 -4.76 -33.23 4.53
CA SER A 15 -4.92 -31.77 4.61
C SER A 15 -6.37 -31.31 4.85
N ASP A 16 -7.38 -32.13 4.57
CA ASP A 16 -8.80 -31.74 4.70
C ASP A 16 -9.16 -31.17 6.07
N GLY A 17 -8.67 -31.78 7.15
CA GLY A 17 -8.91 -31.30 8.51
C GLY A 17 -8.26 -29.93 8.76
N VAL A 18 -7.04 -29.73 8.25
CA VAL A 18 -6.31 -28.46 8.35
C VAL A 18 -7.02 -27.37 7.57
N ARG A 19 -7.38 -27.65 6.30
CA ARG A 19 -8.13 -26.72 5.44
C ARG A 19 -9.43 -26.29 6.12
N ARG A 20 -10.20 -27.27 6.64
CA ARG A 20 -11.47 -27.00 7.32
C ARG A 20 -11.28 -26.07 8.52
N THR A 21 -10.28 -26.32 9.37
CA THR A 21 -10.00 -25.46 10.53
C THR A 21 -9.79 -24.00 10.15
N PHE A 22 -8.98 -23.72 9.11
CA PHE A 22 -8.73 -22.35 8.69
C PHE A 22 -9.93 -21.70 7.98
N VAL A 23 -10.67 -22.47 7.18
CA VAL A 23 -11.91 -21.97 6.55
C VAL A 23 -12.96 -21.63 7.60
N GLU A 24 -13.19 -22.52 8.57
CA GLU A 24 -14.13 -22.28 9.67
C GLU A 24 -13.70 -21.10 10.53
N SER A 25 -12.41 -20.92 10.80
CA SER A 25 -11.90 -19.73 11.49
C SER A 25 -12.18 -18.45 10.70
N ALA A 26 -12.02 -18.46 9.37
CA ALA A 26 -12.28 -17.29 8.53
C ALA A 26 -13.78 -16.94 8.51
N VAL A 27 -14.65 -17.95 8.36
CA VAL A 27 -16.11 -17.80 8.41
C VAL A 27 -16.57 -17.27 9.77
N ARG A 28 -15.98 -17.77 10.86
CA ARG A 28 -16.30 -17.32 12.22
C ARG A 28 -16.11 -15.81 12.42
N TRP A 29 -15.06 -15.21 11.84
CA TRP A 29 -14.88 -13.76 11.89
C TRP A 29 -16.03 -12.99 11.25
N ILE A 30 -16.68 -13.56 10.24
CA ILE A 30 -17.81 -12.95 9.56
C ILE A 30 -19.11 -13.18 10.34
N GLU A 31 -19.35 -14.41 10.81
CA GLU A 31 -20.60 -14.81 11.44
C GLU A 31 -20.71 -14.38 12.91
N ASP A 32 -19.67 -14.59 13.71
CA ASP A 32 -19.72 -14.33 15.15
C ASP A 32 -19.30 -12.90 15.50
N PHE A 33 -18.31 -12.37 14.77
CA PHE A 33 -17.69 -11.07 15.07
C PHE A 33 -18.15 -9.96 14.11
N HIS A 34 -18.93 -10.31 13.09
CA HIS A 34 -19.48 -9.39 12.11
C HIS A 34 -18.41 -8.51 11.44
N ILE A 35 -17.22 -9.04 11.16
CA ILE A 35 -16.20 -8.32 10.40
C ILE A 35 -16.62 -8.17 8.93
N ASP A 36 -16.31 -7.04 8.29
CA ASP A 36 -16.71 -6.71 6.90
C ASP A 36 -15.74 -7.25 5.83
N GLY A 37 -14.60 -7.81 6.24
CA GLY A 37 -13.65 -8.41 5.32
C GLY A 37 -12.37 -8.90 5.98
N LEU A 38 -11.58 -9.66 5.24
CA LEU A 38 -10.33 -10.24 5.72
C LEU A 38 -9.17 -9.84 4.82
N ARG A 39 -8.04 -9.46 5.42
CA ARG A 39 -6.75 -9.35 4.74
C ARG A 39 -5.95 -10.63 5.03
N LEU A 40 -5.62 -11.38 3.98
CA LEU A 40 -4.87 -12.62 4.06
C LEU A 40 -3.38 -12.31 3.92
N ASP A 41 -2.63 -12.64 4.97
CA ASP A 41 -1.19 -12.44 5.07
C ASP A 41 -0.41 -13.37 4.14
N ALA A 42 0.64 -12.81 3.53
CA ALA A 42 1.67 -13.50 2.76
C ALA A 42 1.16 -14.69 1.93
N VAL A 43 0.13 -14.49 1.10
CA VAL A 43 -0.56 -15.61 0.44
C VAL A 43 0.35 -16.39 -0.53
N GLY A 44 1.44 -15.77 -0.99
CA GLY A 44 2.48 -16.44 -1.78
C GLY A 44 3.22 -17.57 -1.00
N ALA A 45 3.16 -17.55 0.33
CA ALA A 45 3.69 -18.62 1.18
C ALA A 45 2.71 -19.80 1.37
N ILE A 46 1.46 -19.67 0.90
CA ILE A 46 0.44 -20.72 0.93
C ILE A 46 0.52 -21.52 -0.37
N TYR A 47 1.33 -22.58 -0.35
CA TYR A 47 1.52 -23.43 -1.52
C TYR A 47 0.44 -24.51 -1.62
N ASP A 48 -0.41 -24.39 -2.64
CA ASP A 48 -1.42 -25.40 -2.95
C ASP A 48 -1.53 -25.63 -4.47
N PRO A 49 -0.96 -26.74 -4.99
CA PRO A 49 -1.03 -27.09 -6.41
C PRO A 49 -2.26 -27.93 -6.77
N THR A 50 -3.23 -28.12 -5.87
CA THR A 50 -4.44 -28.90 -6.16
C THR A 50 -5.36 -28.17 -7.15
N ALA A 51 -6.28 -28.92 -7.75
CA ALA A 51 -7.23 -28.37 -8.73
C ALA A 51 -8.21 -27.33 -8.15
N ARG A 52 -8.34 -27.27 -6.82
CA ARG A 52 -9.11 -26.25 -6.09
C ARG A 52 -8.24 -25.68 -4.96
N PRO A 53 -7.42 -24.67 -5.26
CA PRO A 53 -6.52 -24.07 -4.28
C PRO A 53 -7.25 -23.64 -3.00
N PHE A 54 -6.57 -23.78 -1.87
CA PHE A 54 -7.08 -23.43 -0.55
C PHE A 54 -7.59 -21.98 -0.48
N LEU A 55 -6.88 -21.05 -1.10
CA LEU A 55 -7.27 -19.65 -1.13
C LEU A 55 -8.59 -19.42 -1.88
N GLU A 56 -8.86 -20.18 -2.95
CA GLU A 56 -10.14 -20.13 -3.67
C GLU A 56 -11.26 -20.63 -2.74
N GLN A 57 -11.05 -21.78 -2.11
CA GLN A 57 -12.02 -22.35 -1.16
C GLN A 57 -12.31 -21.40 0.02
N LEU A 58 -11.28 -20.77 0.59
CA LEU A 58 -11.44 -19.83 1.70
C LEU A 58 -12.20 -18.59 1.26
N THR A 59 -11.84 -18.01 0.12
CA THR A 59 -12.49 -16.81 -0.43
C THR A 59 -13.98 -17.07 -0.71
N GLU A 60 -14.30 -18.18 -1.36
CA GLU A 60 -15.69 -18.58 -1.63
C GLU A 60 -16.50 -18.75 -0.35
N ALA A 61 -15.92 -19.34 0.70
CA ALA A 61 -16.58 -19.55 1.98
C ALA A 61 -16.86 -18.23 2.71
N VAL A 62 -15.89 -17.30 2.72
CA VAL A 62 -16.05 -15.96 3.31
C VAL A 62 -17.16 -15.18 2.58
N HIS A 63 -17.15 -15.18 1.25
CA HIS A 63 -18.21 -14.53 0.48
C HIS A 63 -19.58 -15.21 0.70
N ALA A 64 -19.62 -16.54 0.85
CA ALA A 64 -20.87 -17.25 1.15
C ALA A 64 -21.43 -16.87 2.53
N ALA A 65 -20.58 -16.75 3.55
CA ALA A 65 -20.96 -16.29 4.88
C ALA A 65 -21.50 -14.85 4.84
N GLY A 66 -20.82 -13.94 4.12
CA GLY A 66 -21.30 -12.57 3.91
C GLY A 66 -22.69 -12.53 3.25
N ARG A 67 -22.87 -13.26 2.13
CA ARG A 67 -24.17 -13.37 1.45
C ARG A 67 -25.27 -13.93 2.34
N ALA A 68 -24.98 -14.95 3.14
CA ALA A 68 -25.95 -15.52 4.08
C ALA A 68 -26.38 -14.48 5.14
N ALA A 69 -25.49 -13.57 5.52
CA ALA A 69 -25.77 -12.46 6.42
C ALA A 69 -26.36 -11.21 5.73
N GLY A 70 -26.53 -11.23 4.39
CA GLY A 70 -27.00 -10.08 3.61
C GLY A 70 -25.98 -8.93 3.54
N ARG A 71 -24.68 -9.23 3.62
CA ARG A 71 -23.58 -8.26 3.64
C ARG A 71 -22.61 -8.52 2.51
N ASP A 72 -22.07 -7.44 1.95
CA ASP A 72 -20.92 -7.51 1.04
C ASP A 72 -19.65 -7.60 1.88
N VAL A 73 -19.02 -8.78 1.88
CA VAL A 73 -17.78 -9.05 2.64
C VAL A 73 -16.63 -9.23 1.66
N ILE A 74 -15.51 -8.57 1.92
CA ILE A 74 -14.35 -8.57 1.00
C ILE A 74 -13.19 -9.42 1.51
N VAL A 75 -12.40 -9.95 0.57
CA VAL A 75 -11.14 -10.66 0.83
C VAL A 75 -10.01 -9.97 0.08
N ILE A 76 -9.02 -9.50 0.82
CA ILE A 76 -7.84 -8.81 0.30
C ILE A 76 -6.61 -9.71 0.50
N ALA A 77 -5.84 -9.95 -0.54
CA ALA A 77 -4.59 -10.70 -0.44
C ALA A 77 -3.39 -9.78 -0.24
N GLU A 78 -2.41 -10.22 0.52
CA GLU A 78 -1.05 -9.68 0.47
C GLU A 78 -0.15 -10.65 -0.31
N SER A 79 0.41 -10.18 -1.43
CA SER A 79 1.28 -10.99 -2.27
C SER A 79 2.29 -10.14 -3.00
N SER A 80 3.55 -10.56 -2.93
CA SER A 80 4.66 -9.93 -3.66
C SER A 80 4.94 -10.58 -5.02
N ASP A 81 3.99 -11.36 -5.58
CA ASP A 81 4.16 -12.12 -6.82
C ASP A 81 3.73 -11.38 -8.10
N ASN A 82 2.93 -10.32 -7.97
CA ASN A 82 2.26 -9.63 -9.08
C ASN A 82 1.53 -10.60 -10.02
N ASP A 83 0.76 -11.51 -9.42
CA ASP A 83 -0.03 -12.53 -10.12
C ASP A 83 -1.51 -12.12 -10.17
N PRO A 84 -2.05 -11.75 -11.34
CA PRO A 84 -3.44 -11.33 -11.47
C PRO A 84 -4.43 -12.43 -11.08
N ARG A 85 -4.02 -13.71 -11.11
CA ARG A 85 -4.90 -14.84 -10.74
C ARG A 85 -5.52 -14.68 -9.35
N LEU A 86 -4.83 -14.03 -8.41
CA LEU A 86 -5.36 -13.79 -7.06
C LEU A 86 -6.67 -12.99 -7.09
N ILE A 87 -6.76 -12.01 -7.99
CA ILE A 87 -7.87 -11.05 -8.08
C ILE A 87 -8.72 -11.21 -9.35
N THR A 88 -8.44 -12.22 -10.17
CA THR A 88 -9.32 -12.69 -11.23
C THR A 88 -10.49 -13.47 -10.60
N PRO A 89 -11.75 -13.28 -11.06
CA PRO A 89 -12.89 -14.07 -10.56
C PRO A 89 -12.66 -15.58 -10.68
N ALA A 90 -13.18 -16.36 -9.73
CA ALA A 90 -13.09 -17.83 -9.77
C ALA A 90 -13.74 -18.42 -11.04
N ALA A 91 -14.84 -17.83 -11.51
CA ALA A 91 -15.50 -18.22 -12.76
C ALA A 91 -14.61 -18.06 -14.01
N ASP A 92 -13.57 -17.21 -13.94
CA ASP A 92 -12.61 -16.96 -15.01
C ASP A 92 -11.26 -17.69 -14.76
N GLY A 93 -11.22 -18.63 -13.81
CA GLY A 93 -10.03 -19.41 -13.47
C GLY A 93 -9.04 -18.70 -12.52
N GLY A 94 -9.50 -17.68 -11.79
CA GLY A 94 -8.75 -17.06 -10.70
C GLY A 94 -9.09 -17.61 -9.31
N ILE A 95 -8.56 -16.96 -8.28
CA ILE A 95 -8.84 -17.26 -6.86
C ILE A 95 -10.07 -16.51 -6.35
N GLY A 96 -10.38 -15.36 -6.96
CA GLY A 96 -11.57 -14.57 -6.62
C GLY A 96 -11.41 -13.60 -5.45
N CYS A 97 -10.19 -13.31 -4.97
CA CYS A 97 -10.00 -12.24 -4.01
C CYS A 97 -10.48 -10.90 -4.60
N ASP A 98 -11.00 -10.02 -3.76
CA ASP A 98 -11.55 -8.73 -4.17
C ASP A 98 -10.45 -7.71 -4.48
N ALA A 99 -9.34 -7.78 -3.75
CA ALA A 99 -8.17 -6.95 -4.01
C ALA A 99 -6.86 -7.62 -3.59
N VAL A 100 -5.74 -7.04 -4.01
CA VAL A 100 -4.39 -7.42 -3.58
C VAL A 100 -3.59 -6.17 -3.24
N TRP A 101 -2.75 -6.25 -2.22
CA TRP A 101 -1.77 -5.21 -1.90
C TRP A 101 -0.80 -5.00 -3.07
N ASN A 102 -0.44 -3.75 -3.32
CA ASN A 102 0.34 -3.33 -4.47
C ASN A 102 1.58 -2.54 -4.01
N ASP A 103 2.56 -3.28 -3.53
CA ASP A 103 3.85 -2.74 -3.08
C ASP A 103 4.60 -1.98 -4.18
N ASP A 104 4.36 -2.32 -5.45
CA ASP A 104 5.04 -1.69 -6.59
C ASP A 104 4.78 -0.18 -6.67
N VAL A 105 3.58 0.29 -6.29
CA VAL A 105 3.28 1.73 -6.17
C VAL A 105 4.04 2.35 -5.00
N HIS A 106 4.02 1.68 -3.84
CA HIS A 106 4.75 2.13 -2.64
C HIS A 106 6.25 2.28 -2.93
N HIS A 107 6.89 1.24 -3.47
CA HIS A 107 8.32 1.23 -3.72
C HIS A 107 8.72 2.27 -4.77
N ALA A 108 8.01 2.34 -5.89
CA ALA A 108 8.32 3.33 -6.92
C ALA A 108 8.15 4.77 -6.41
N LEU A 109 7.11 5.03 -5.61
CA LEU A 109 6.90 6.32 -4.95
C LEU A 109 8.01 6.64 -3.95
N ARG A 110 8.41 5.67 -3.12
CA ARG A 110 9.51 5.83 -2.16
C ARG A 110 10.82 6.18 -2.86
N VAL A 111 11.18 5.44 -3.92
CA VAL A 111 12.39 5.73 -4.72
C VAL A 111 12.28 7.09 -5.39
N ALA A 112 11.12 7.45 -5.96
CA ALA A 112 10.94 8.73 -6.63
C ALA A 112 11.14 9.92 -5.69
N LEU A 113 10.66 9.82 -4.45
CA LEU A 113 10.73 10.91 -3.48
C LEU A 113 12.07 10.95 -2.73
N THR A 114 12.67 9.81 -2.41
CA THR A 114 13.85 9.77 -1.51
C THR A 114 15.13 9.26 -2.15
N GLY A 115 15.06 8.72 -3.37
CA GLY A 115 16.20 8.07 -4.02
C GLY A 115 16.69 6.81 -3.30
N ASP A 116 15.85 6.15 -2.49
CA ASP A 116 16.25 4.94 -1.76
C ASP A 116 16.49 3.78 -2.74
N THR A 117 17.62 3.09 -2.60
CA THR A 117 17.99 1.94 -3.44
C THR A 117 18.31 0.69 -2.62
N ARG A 118 18.00 0.69 -1.32
CA ARG A 118 18.34 -0.44 -0.42
C ARG A 118 17.40 -1.61 -0.61
N GLY A 119 17.90 -2.84 -0.40
CA GLY A 119 17.08 -4.04 -0.44
C GLY A 119 16.26 -4.17 -1.73
N TYR A 120 14.94 -4.34 -1.59
CA TYR A 120 14.03 -4.43 -2.74
C TYR A 120 13.82 -3.10 -3.48
N TYR A 121 14.26 -1.95 -2.97
CA TYR A 121 14.14 -0.66 -3.68
C TYR A 121 15.07 -0.55 -4.90
N VAL A 122 16.17 -1.33 -4.94
CA VAL A 122 17.13 -1.37 -6.09
C VAL A 122 16.44 -1.68 -7.42
N ASP A 123 15.28 -2.33 -7.35
CA ASP A 123 14.48 -2.76 -8.49
C ASP A 123 13.68 -1.64 -9.17
N TYR A 124 13.65 -0.43 -8.60
CA TYR A 124 12.77 0.66 -9.02
C TYR A 124 13.53 1.90 -9.51
N ASN A 125 12.98 2.57 -10.52
CA ASN A 125 13.58 3.72 -11.19
C ASN A 125 12.77 5.02 -10.97
N GLY A 126 12.28 5.22 -9.73
CA GLY A 126 11.57 6.44 -9.33
C GLY A 126 10.34 6.76 -10.19
N ALA A 127 10.27 8.01 -10.70
CA ALA A 127 9.13 8.52 -11.47
C ALA A 127 8.78 7.67 -12.70
N ASP A 128 9.78 7.03 -13.34
CA ASP A 128 9.58 6.13 -14.48
C ASP A 128 8.68 4.96 -14.11
N ASP A 129 9.04 4.29 -13.01
CA ASP A 129 8.32 3.11 -12.55
C ASP A 129 7.00 3.47 -11.88
N LEU A 130 6.92 4.63 -11.21
CA LEU A 130 5.65 5.10 -10.65
C LEU A 130 4.64 5.41 -11.76
N ALA A 131 5.06 6.04 -12.86
CA ALA A 131 4.18 6.27 -14.01
C ALA A 131 3.68 4.94 -14.61
N VAL A 132 4.55 3.92 -14.70
CA VAL A 132 4.17 2.57 -15.13
C VAL A 132 3.15 1.96 -14.17
N ALA A 133 3.37 2.04 -12.86
CA ALA A 133 2.42 1.50 -11.88
C ALA A 133 1.06 2.22 -11.93
N LEU A 134 1.05 3.56 -12.03
CA LEU A 134 -0.19 4.33 -12.16
C LEU A 134 -0.94 4.02 -13.47
N GLN A 135 -0.24 3.76 -14.58
CA GLN A 135 -0.87 3.42 -15.87
C GLN A 135 -1.30 1.95 -15.96
N HIS A 136 -0.44 1.04 -15.51
CA HIS A 136 -0.51 -0.41 -15.76
C HIS A 136 -0.70 -1.23 -14.47
N ARG A 137 -1.12 -0.54 -13.40
CA ARG A 137 -1.41 -1.03 -12.03
C ARG A 137 -0.17 -1.35 -11.21
N TRP A 138 0.79 -2.08 -11.75
CA TRP A 138 2.07 -2.36 -11.08
C TRP A 138 3.22 -2.35 -12.08
N VAL A 139 4.44 -2.28 -11.58
CA VAL A 139 5.65 -2.12 -12.38
C VAL A 139 6.11 -3.45 -12.97
N PHE A 140 6.17 -4.50 -12.17
CA PHE A 140 6.65 -5.81 -12.60
C PHE A 140 5.57 -6.59 -13.36
N ARG A 141 5.67 -6.55 -14.70
CA ARG A 141 4.74 -7.21 -15.65
C ARG A 141 5.44 -8.26 -16.53
N GLY A 142 6.38 -9.00 -15.97
CA GLY A 142 7.27 -9.95 -16.66
C GLY A 142 8.69 -9.42 -16.91
N ARG A 143 9.03 -8.26 -16.34
CA ARG A 143 10.36 -7.66 -16.39
C ARG A 143 11.33 -8.38 -15.45
N ARG A 144 12.64 -8.23 -15.68
CA ARG A 144 13.65 -8.79 -14.78
C ARG A 144 13.74 -7.95 -13.51
N SER A 145 13.74 -8.61 -12.36
CA SER A 145 14.05 -8.06 -11.04
C SER A 145 15.51 -8.40 -10.74
N GLU A 146 16.29 -7.39 -10.40
CA GLU A 146 17.64 -7.52 -9.89
C GLU A 146 17.61 -8.16 -8.50
N TYR A 147 16.77 -7.62 -7.61
CA TYR A 147 16.63 -8.11 -6.24
C TYR A 147 16.28 -9.61 -6.17
N ARG A 148 15.35 -10.07 -7.02
CA ARG A 148 14.92 -11.48 -7.07
C ARG A 148 15.78 -12.35 -8.02
N GLY A 149 16.67 -11.75 -8.81
CA GLY A 149 17.50 -12.45 -9.79
C GLY A 149 16.73 -13.16 -10.92
N ARG A 150 15.46 -12.82 -11.17
CA ARG A 150 14.56 -13.52 -12.11
C ARG A 150 13.56 -12.57 -12.78
N ARG A 151 12.83 -13.06 -13.79
CA ARG A 151 11.63 -12.36 -14.30
C ARG A 151 10.49 -12.45 -13.28
N HIS A 152 9.72 -11.37 -13.18
CA HIS A 152 8.74 -11.21 -12.12
C HIS A 152 7.44 -10.55 -12.61
N GLY A 153 6.31 -11.00 -12.06
CA GLY A 153 4.97 -10.51 -12.31
C GLY A 153 4.37 -10.80 -13.69
N ARG A 154 3.10 -10.42 -13.86
CA ARG A 154 2.31 -10.54 -15.10
C ARG A 154 1.46 -9.28 -15.32
N PRO A 155 1.04 -8.95 -16.55
CA PRO A 155 0.12 -7.84 -16.80
C PRO A 155 -1.25 -8.03 -16.12
N VAL A 156 -1.84 -6.93 -15.64
CA VAL A 156 -3.14 -6.91 -14.92
C VAL A 156 -4.08 -5.80 -15.41
N ASP A 157 -3.75 -5.16 -16.53
CA ASP A 157 -4.45 -4.00 -17.08
C ASP A 157 -5.95 -4.23 -17.33
N HIS A 158 -6.34 -5.48 -17.57
CA HIS A 158 -7.72 -5.92 -17.81
C HIS A 158 -8.58 -5.92 -16.54
N LEU A 159 -7.99 -5.79 -15.35
CA LEU A 159 -8.71 -5.70 -14.08
C LEU A 159 -8.85 -4.23 -13.63
N PRO A 160 -9.97 -3.88 -12.95
CA PRO A 160 -10.21 -2.52 -12.52
C PRO A 160 -9.23 -2.11 -11.40
N HIS A 161 -8.80 -0.84 -11.42
CA HIS A 161 -7.83 -0.28 -10.47
C HIS A 161 -8.18 -0.55 -9.00
N ARG A 162 -9.46 -0.50 -8.62
CA ARG A 162 -9.91 -0.76 -7.24
C ARG A 162 -9.53 -2.13 -6.67
N ARG A 163 -9.14 -3.10 -7.51
CA ARG A 163 -8.64 -4.42 -7.05
C ARG A 163 -7.18 -4.36 -6.55
N LEU A 164 -6.55 -3.20 -6.58
CA LEU A 164 -5.20 -3.00 -6.06
C LEU A 164 -5.28 -2.05 -4.87
N VAL A 165 -4.74 -2.48 -3.73
CA VAL A 165 -4.61 -1.66 -2.53
C VAL A 165 -3.27 -0.96 -2.56
N VAL A 166 -3.26 0.37 -2.53
CA VAL A 166 -2.04 1.19 -2.60
C VAL A 166 -1.88 2.05 -1.35
N TYR A 167 -0.63 2.33 -1.00
CA TYR A 167 -0.25 3.01 0.24
C TYR A 167 1.13 3.64 0.08
N SER A 168 1.42 4.65 0.91
CA SER A 168 2.76 5.23 1.10
C SER A 168 3.49 4.69 2.31
N ALA A 169 2.76 4.08 3.24
CA ALA A 169 3.27 3.38 4.40
C ALA A 169 2.29 2.28 4.83
N ASP A 170 2.82 1.23 5.45
CA ASP A 170 2.08 0.24 6.21
C ASP A 170 2.98 -0.28 7.36
N HIS A 171 2.53 -1.32 8.05
CA HIS A 171 3.27 -1.89 9.16
C HIS A 171 4.59 -2.56 8.75
N ASP A 172 4.71 -3.12 7.55
CA ASP A 172 5.94 -3.71 7.03
C ASP A 172 6.90 -2.64 6.51
N GLN A 173 6.39 -1.69 5.73
CA GLN A 173 7.19 -0.63 5.11
C GLN A 173 7.76 0.37 6.14
N VAL A 174 7.12 0.48 7.30
CA VAL A 174 7.65 1.17 8.47
C VAL A 174 8.42 0.20 9.37
N GLY A 175 7.81 -0.91 9.75
CA GLY A 175 8.30 -1.80 10.79
C GLY A 175 9.47 -2.66 10.39
N ASN A 176 9.71 -2.93 9.09
CA ASN A 176 10.89 -3.65 8.59
C ASN A 176 12.08 -2.72 8.33
N THR A 177 12.22 -1.72 9.20
CA THR A 177 13.42 -0.90 9.34
C THR A 177 14.06 -1.13 10.71
N PRO A 178 15.35 -0.82 10.92
CA PRO A 178 16.06 -1.11 12.17
C PRO A 178 15.33 -0.63 13.44
N PHE A 179 14.71 0.55 13.38
CA PHE A 179 14.04 1.18 14.51
C PHE A 179 12.56 1.46 14.26
N GLY A 180 11.98 0.94 13.18
CA GLY A 180 10.60 1.23 12.81
C GLY A 180 10.40 2.67 12.34
N GLN A 181 11.39 3.26 11.67
CA GLN A 181 11.32 4.65 11.22
C GLN A 181 10.20 4.80 10.16
N ARG A 182 9.33 5.80 10.36
CA ARG A 182 8.38 6.23 9.33
C ARG A 182 9.14 6.74 8.09
N PRO A 183 8.50 6.79 6.91
CA PRO A 183 9.12 7.35 5.72
C PRO A 183 9.73 8.72 6.01
N PRO A 184 10.98 8.98 5.60
CA PRO A 184 11.70 10.21 5.88
C PRO A 184 11.23 11.35 4.95
N PHE A 185 9.92 11.42 4.71
CA PHE A 185 9.30 12.43 3.89
C PHE A 185 9.30 13.76 4.64
N ASP A 186 9.84 14.78 3.99
CA ASP A 186 9.57 16.16 4.37
C ASP A 186 8.06 16.49 4.19
N HIS A 187 7.68 17.71 4.55
CA HIS A 187 6.29 18.14 4.47
C HIS A 187 5.73 18.04 3.04
N ARG A 188 6.50 18.47 2.04
CA ARG A 188 6.10 18.46 0.64
C ARG A 188 5.93 17.03 0.13
N GLN A 189 6.97 16.21 0.28
CA GLN A 189 7.00 14.81 -0.15
C GLN A 189 5.83 14.04 0.47
N ARG A 190 5.49 14.32 1.73
CA ARG A 190 4.34 13.71 2.42
C ARG A 190 3.01 14.05 1.75
N LEU A 191 2.79 15.32 1.39
CA LEU A 191 1.56 15.72 0.72
C LEU A 191 1.49 15.23 -0.73
N VAL A 192 2.63 15.14 -1.43
CA VAL A 192 2.72 14.51 -2.77
C VAL A 192 2.41 13.01 -2.69
N ALA A 193 2.96 12.31 -1.70
CA ALA A 193 2.65 10.90 -1.45
C ALA A 193 1.16 10.70 -1.15
N ALA A 194 0.60 11.53 -0.27
CA ALA A 194 -0.83 11.52 0.05
C ALA A 194 -1.70 11.71 -1.19
N ALA A 195 -1.39 12.72 -2.01
CA ALA A 195 -2.12 12.99 -3.24
C ALA A 195 -2.01 11.83 -4.25
N THR A 196 -0.82 11.23 -4.38
CA THR A 196 -0.58 10.06 -5.22
C THR A 196 -1.49 8.89 -4.82
N VAL A 197 -1.54 8.58 -3.52
CA VAL A 197 -2.36 7.47 -2.99
C VAL A 197 -3.86 7.79 -3.08
N LEU A 198 -4.28 8.93 -2.53
CA LEU A 198 -5.70 9.27 -2.34
C LEU A 198 -6.41 9.74 -3.61
N LEU A 199 -5.72 10.30 -4.60
CA LEU A 199 -6.33 10.73 -5.86
C LEU A 199 -6.22 9.69 -6.98
N SER A 200 -5.46 8.61 -6.78
CA SER A 200 -5.39 7.51 -7.74
C SER A 200 -6.70 6.70 -7.81
N PRO A 201 -7.01 6.02 -8.92
CA PRO A 201 -8.21 5.17 -9.01
C PRO A 201 -8.11 3.84 -8.23
N PHE A 202 -6.99 3.57 -7.56
CA PHE A 202 -6.77 2.38 -6.73
C PHE A 202 -7.57 2.44 -5.43
N THR A 203 -7.54 1.38 -4.63
CA THR A 203 -8.08 1.40 -3.25
C THR A 203 -6.99 1.91 -2.30
N PRO A 204 -7.11 3.11 -1.71
CA PRO A 204 -6.08 3.62 -0.82
C PRO A 204 -6.15 2.96 0.57
N MET A 205 -4.99 2.75 1.17
CA MET A 205 -4.82 2.39 2.58
C MET A 205 -3.87 3.40 3.23
N LEU A 206 -4.19 3.82 4.46
CA LEU A 206 -3.33 4.69 5.26
C LEU A 206 -2.77 3.89 6.44
N PHE A 207 -1.51 4.15 6.79
CA PHE A 207 -0.96 3.67 8.06
C PHE A 207 -1.32 4.64 9.17
N MET A 208 -1.69 4.10 10.35
CA MET A 208 -2.15 4.93 11.47
C MET A 208 -1.14 6.04 11.81
N GLY A 209 -1.63 7.27 11.89
CA GLY A 209 -0.84 8.46 12.17
C GLY A 209 -0.14 9.09 10.96
N GLU A 210 -0.17 8.47 9.78
CA GLU A 210 0.34 9.10 8.56
C GLU A 210 -0.38 10.43 8.27
N GLU A 211 -1.69 10.47 8.51
CA GLU A 211 -2.58 11.57 8.16
C GLU A 211 -2.32 12.87 8.92
N TYR A 212 -1.69 12.81 10.09
CA TYR A 212 -1.26 13.99 10.86
C TYR A 212 0.26 14.07 10.99
N ALA A 213 1.02 13.32 10.18
CA ALA A 213 2.48 13.25 10.26
C ALA A 213 3.02 12.84 11.63
N GLU A 214 2.48 11.76 12.20
CA GLU A 214 3.01 11.13 13.41
C GLU A 214 4.53 10.93 13.34
N VAL A 215 5.20 11.14 14.46
CA VAL A 215 6.65 11.01 14.62
C VAL A 215 7.04 9.75 15.39
N ALA A 216 6.12 9.16 16.16
CA ALA A 216 6.33 7.89 16.82
C ALA A 216 6.71 6.80 15.78
N PRO A 217 7.81 6.05 15.99
CA PRO A 217 8.17 4.93 15.12
C PRO A 217 7.15 3.79 15.25
N PHE A 218 7.26 2.77 14.43
CA PHE A 218 6.53 1.51 14.59
C PHE A 218 7.50 0.33 14.50
N PRO A 219 8.34 0.10 15.52
CA PRO A 219 9.32 -0.99 15.51
C PRO A 219 8.66 -2.36 15.64
N TYR A 220 9.39 -3.42 15.26
CA TYR A 220 9.01 -4.80 15.54
C TYR A 220 9.15 -5.08 17.06
N PHE A 221 8.08 -5.48 17.73
CA PHE A 221 8.06 -5.83 19.16
C PHE A 221 7.39 -7.19 19.40
N VAL A 222 7.82 -7.90 20.45
CA VAL A 222 7.32 -9.21 20.85
C VAL A 222 7.23 -9.33 22.37
N ASP A 223 6.39 -10.26 22.83
CA ASP A 223 6.28 -10.64 24.25
C ASP A 223 6.23 -12.17 24.38
N HIS A 224 7.28 -12.86 23.92
CA HIS A 224 7.36 -14.32 24.01
C HIS A 224 7.70 -14.77 25.43
N SER A 225 6.89 -15.66 25.99
CA SER A 225 7.14 -16.25 27.31
C SER A 225 8.27 -17.30 27.30
N ASP A 226 8.57 -17.89 26.15
CA ASP A 226 9.66 -18.85 25.97
C ASP A 226 11.00 -18.10 25.77
N PRO A 227 11.97 -18.22 26.69
CA PRO A 227 13.25 -17.54 26.59
C PRO A 227 14.07 -17.92 25.35
N GLU A 228 13.98 -19.18 24.88
CA GLU A 228 14.72 -19.62 23.70
C GLU A 228 14.16 -18.97 22.43
N LEU A 229 12.83 -18.88 22.33
CA LEU A 229 12.14 -18.19 21.24
C LEU A 229 12.43 -16.68 21.25
N LEU A 230 12.42 -16.06 22.43
CA LEU A 230 12.72 -14.63 22.60
C LEU A 230 14.13 -14.30 22.10
N GLU A 231 15.11 -15.09 22.53
CA GLU A 231 16.51 -14.92 22.13
C GLU A 231 16.72 -15.27 20.65
N ALA A 232 16.04 -16.31 20.13
CA ALA A 232 16.04 -16.60 18.70
C ALA A 232 15.49 -15.42 17.87
N THR A 233 14.44 -14.76 18.37
CA THR A 233 13.82 -13.58 17.73
C THR A 233 14.77 -12.39 17.72
N ARG A 234 15.39 -12.06 18.86
CA ARG A 234 16.42 -10.99 18.95
C ARG A 234 17.54 -11.20 17.93
N ARG A 235 18.12 -12.39 17.90
CA ARG A 235 19.21 -12.71 16.95
C ARG A 235 18.72 -12.73 15.51
N GLY A 236 17.49 -13.15 15.25
CA GLY A 236 16.86 -13.10 13.93
C GLY A 236 16.81 -11.67 13.42
N ARG A 237 16.28 -10.77 14.23
CA ARG A 237 16.18 -9.34 13.92
C ARG A 237 17.53 -8.70 13.70
N LEU A 238 18.52 -8.95 14.56
CA LEU A 238 19.87 -8.41 14.39
C LEU A 238 20.55 -8.90 13.10
N ARG A 239 20.32 -10.16 12.69
CA ARG A 239 20.87 -10.69 11.44
C ARG A 239 20.24 -10.05 10.21
N GLU A 240 18.95 -9.76 10.25
CA GLU A 240 18.20 -9.09 9.16
C GLU A 240 18.84 -7.75 8.77
N PHE A 241 19.34 -6.98 9.76
CA PHE A 241 19.96 -5.66 9.55
C PHE A 241 21.50 -5.67 9.70
N SER A 242 22.15 -6.83 9.57
CA SER A 242 23.61 -6.94 9.64
C SER A 242 24.36 -6.53 8.36
N GLY A 243 23.62 -6.19 7.30
CA GLY A 243 24.18 -5.73 6.01
C GLY A 243 24.83 -4.35 6.11
N ALA A 244 25.77 -4.06 5.21
CA ALA A 244 26.51 -2.80 5.20
C ALA A 244 25.62 -1.57 4.89
N GLU A 245 24.43 -1.79 4.34
CA GLU A 245 23.44 -0.76 4.06
C GLU A 245 22.72 -0.21 5.30
N TRP A 246 22.92 -0.80 6.48
CA TRP A 246 22.30 -0.38 7.73
C TRP A 246 23.35 0.12 8.72
N THR A 247 23.21 1.37 9.16
CA THR A 247 24.07 2.00 10.17
C THR A 247 23.32 2.32 11.46
N ASP A 248 22.00 2.16 11.46
CA ASP A 248 21.13 2.51 12.58
C ASP A 248 21.16 1.44 13.68
N GLU A 249 20.87 1.86 14.91
CA GLU A 249 20.65 0.94 16.01
C GLU A 249 19.35 0.15 15.78
N VAL A 250 19.43 -1.17 15.90
CA VAL A 250 18.26 -2.06 15.81
C VAL A 250 17.56 -2.07 17.17
N ALA A 251 16.28 -1.74 17.22
CA ALA A 251 15.50 -1.79 18.45
C ALA A 251 15.44 -3.23 18.99
N ASP A 252 15.64 -3.43 20.30
CA ASP A 252 15.42 -4.74 20.93
C ASP A 252 13.92 -5.06 20.91
N PRO A 253 13.46 -6.08 20.16
CA PRO A 253 12.03 -6.36 20.04
C PRO A 253 11.39 -6.80 21.35
N ALA A 254 12.17 -7.22 22.34
CA ALA A 254 11.68 -7.69 23.63
C ALA A 254 11.77 -6.64 24.75
N ASP A 255 12.31 -5.46 24.48
CA ASP A 255 12.30 -4.35 25.44
C ASP A 255 10.89 -3.73 25.49
N PRO A 256 10.22 -3.64 26.66
CA PRO A 256 8.94 -2.95 26.78
C PRO A 256 8.94 -1.50 26.28
N ALA A 257 10.10 -0.83 26.27
CA ALA A 257 10.25 0.50 25.70
C ALA A 257 10.05 0.51 24.17
N THR A 258 10.35 -0.59 23.47
CA THR A 258 10.13 -0.72 22.02
C THR A 258 8.64 -0.66 21.68
N PHE A 259 7.79 -1.38 22.41
CA PHE A 259 6.34 -1.24 22.30
C PHE A 259 5.87 0.17 22.69
N SER A 260 6.36 0.69 23.82
CA SER A 260 5.92 2.00 24.33
C SER A 260 6.24 3.16 23.36
N ARG A 261 7.34 3.06 22.60
CA ARG A 261 7.69 4.01 21.53
C ARG A 261 6.78 3.91 20.29
N ALA A 262 6.10 2.79 20.10
CA ALA A 262 5.19 2.55 18.98
C ALA A 262 3.80 3.18 19.19
N VAL A 263 3.52 3.65 20.40
CA VAL A 263 2.23 4.24 20.76
C VAL A 263 2.11 5.64 20.16
N LEU A 264 1.02 5.87 19.44
CA LEU A 264 0.71 7.15 18.79
C LEU A 264 0.48 8.27 19.83
N ASP A 265 0.82 9.49 19.45
CA ASP A 265 0.40 10.69 20.16
C ASP A 265 -0.65 11.45 19.34
N PRO A 266 -1.95 11.17 19.54
CA PRO A 266 -3.01 11.82 18.79
C PRO A 266 -3.13 13.32 19.11
N THR A 267 -2.52 13.82 20.20
CA THR A 267 -2.57 15.26 20.52
C THR A 267 -1.75 16.10 19.54
N LEU A 268 -0.79 15.48 18.85
CA LEU A 268 -0.02 16.14 17.79
C LEU A 268 -0.94 16.71 16.70
N ALA A 269 -2.02 16.01 16.35
CA ALA A 269 -2.99 16.45 15.35
C ALA A 269 -3.63 17.83 15.66
N GLU A 270 -3.57 18.29 16.91
CA GLU A 270 -4.06 19.60 17.32
C GLU A 270 -3.00 20.70 17.22
N THR A 271 -1.77 20.42 16.80
CA THR A 271 -0.65 21.38 16.78
C THR A 271 -0.03 21.52 15.39
N GLU A 272 0.63 22.64 15.10
CA GLU A 272 1.36 22.78 13.83
C GLU A 272 2.72 22.06 13.91
N PRO A 273 3.20 21.44 12.80
CA PRO A 273 2.58 21.41 11.46
C PRO A 273 1.55 20.28 11.24
N HIS A 274 1.38 19.37 12.20
CA HIS A 274 0.54 18.17 12.10
C HIS A 274 -0.92 18.45 11.75
N ARG A 275 -1.50 19.50 12.35
CA ARG A 275 -2.87 19.95 12.09
C ARG A 275 -3.08 20.31 10.62
N SER A 276 -2.13 21.02 10.01
CA SER A 276 -2.18 21.38 8.59
C SER A 276 -2.10 20.14 7.69
N VAL A 277 -1.29 19.13 8.06
CA VAL A 277 -1.23 17.85 7.35
C VAL A 277 -2.57 17.11 7.42
N LEU A 278 -3.17 17.01 8.62
CA LEU A 278 -4.49 16.37 8.80
C LEU A 278 -5.58 17.05 7.97
N ALA A 279 -5.55 18.38 7.92
CA ALA A 279 -6.50 19.14 7.13
C ALA A 279 -6.33 18.87 5.62
N ALA A 280 -5.10 18.70 5.13
CA ALA A 280 -4.82 18.34 3.74
C ALA A 280 -5.31 16.91 3.41
N TYR A 281 -5.02 15.92 4.27
CA TYR A 281 -5.53 14.54 4.09
C TYR A 281 -7.06 14.50 4.09
N THR A 282 -7.70 15.27 4.99
CA THR A 282 -9.15 15.38 5.08
C THR A 282 -9.74 15.92 3.77
N GLU A 283 -9.16 16.98 3.20
CA GLU A 283 -9.65 17.52 1.93
C GLU A 283 -9.40 16.55 0.76
N LEU A 284 -8.25 15.88 0.69
CA LEU A 284 -7.98 14.85 -0.33
C LEU A 284 -9.02 13.72 -0.30
N ILE A 285 -9.36 13.21 0.89
CA ILE A 285 -10.40 12.19 1.06
C ILE A 285 -11.78 12.74 0.65
N ALA A 286 -12.07 13.99 1.02
CA ALA A 286 -13.33 14.62 0.64
C ALA A 286 -13.46 14.79 -0.88
N LEU A 287 -12.40 15.20 -1.57
CA LEU A 287 -12.35 15.34 -3.03
C LEU A 287 -12.52 13.98 -3.72
N ARG A 288 -11.81 12.95 -3.24
CA ARG A 288 -11.97 11.56 -3.70
C ARG A 288 -13.43 11.10 -3.64
N ARG A 289 -14.13 11.43 -2.55
CA ARG A 289 -15.54 11.07 -2.35
C ARG A 289 -16.49 11.89 -3.22
N ARG A 290 -16.23 13.19 -3.40
CA ARG A 290 -17.10 14.11 -4.15
C ARG A 290 -17.04 13.89 -5.66
N HIS A 291 -15.89 13.47 -6.20
CA HIS A 291 -15.66 13.42 -7.64
C HIS A 291 -15.57 11.98 -8.15
N ALA A 292 -16.67 11.47 -8.72
CA ALA A 292 -16.75 10.12 -9.27
C ALA A 292 -15.67 9.84 -10.34
N VAL A 293 -15.30 10.84 -11.16
CA VAL A 293 -14.22 10.71 -12.17
C VAL A 293 -12.88 10.25 -11.59
N LEU A 294 -12.63 10.47 -10.29
CA LEU A 294 -11.41 10.01 -9.62
C LEU A 294 -11.41 8.51 -9.28
N THR A 295 -12.58 7.88 -9.15
CA THR A 295 -12.68 6.48 -8.65
C THR A 295 -13.48 5.54 -9.53
N ASP A 296 -14.36 6.06 -10.39
CA ASP A 296 -15.24 5.25 -11.24
C ASP A 296 -14.41 4.42 -12.24
N PRO A 297 -14.60 3.09 -12.33
CA PRO A 297 -13.84 2.25 -13.25
C PRO A 297 -14.13 2.53 -14.73
N ARG A 298 -15.21 3.23 -15.06
CA ARG A 298 -15.60 3.59 -16.43
C ARG A 298 -14.83 4.78 -16.98
N ALA A 299 -14.21 5.58 -16.12
CA ALA A 299 -13.48 6.76 -16.58
C ALA A 299 -12.24 6.34 -17.38
N ASP A 300 -12.03 6.96 -18.55
CA ASP A 300 -10.78 6.85 -19.30
C ASP A 300 -9.63 7.29 -18.39
N HIS A 301 -8.47 6.65 -18.54
CA HIS A 301 -7.33 6.82 -17.64
C HIS A 301 -6.03 6.83 -18.44
N GLN A 302 -5.35 7.96 -18.41
CA GLN A 302 -4.10 8.18 -19.13
C GLN A 302 -3.06 8.78 -18.18
N VAL A 303 -1.86 8.25 -18.24
CA VAL A 303 -0.71 8.73 -17.47
C VAL A 303 0.40 9.13 -18.42
N THR A 304 0.92 10.33 -18.26
CA THR A 304 2.08 10.83 -18.98
C THR A 304 3.14 11.29 -18.00
N ARG A 305 4.42 11.07 -18.32
CA ARG A 305 5.56 11.51 -17.51
C ARG A 305 6.45 12.43 -18.32
N THR A 306 6.91 13.52 -17.71
CA THR A 306 7.94 14.41 -18.26
C THR A 306 8.95 14.74 -17.16
N GLY A 307 10.19 14.23 -17.29
CA GLY A 307 11.14 14.27 -16.18
C GLY A 307 10.59 13.55 -14.95
N ASP A 308 10.59 14.23 -13.81
CA ASP A 308 10.04 13.75 -12.54
C ASP A 308 8.57 14.14 -12.31
N ALA A 309 7.95 14.84 -13.27
CA ALA A 309 6.53 15.17 -13.21
C ALA A 309 5.68 14.06 -13.85
N ILE A 310 4.62 13.64 -13.15
CA ILE A 310 3.61 12.71 -13.65
C ILE A 310 2.26 13.44 -13.75
N VAL A 311 1.59 13.30 -14.88
CA VAL A 311 0.23 13.79 -15.10
C VAL A 311 -0.69 12.61 -15.30
N VAL A 312 -1.70 12.49 -14.45
CA VAL A 312 -2.79 11.51 -14.56
C VAL A 312 -4.05 12.24 -14.99
N VAL A 313 -4.56 11.90 -16.17
CA VAL A 313 -5.82 12.44 -16.69
C VAL A 313 -6.89 11.37 -16.64
N ARG A 314 -7.99 11.67 -15.96
CA ARG A 314 -9.20 10.84 -15.93
C ARG A 314 -10.38 11.57 -16.53
N ARG A 315 -11.15 10.91 -17.40
CA ARG A 315 -12.33 11.48 -18.05
C ARG A 315 -13.55 10.59 -17.86
N LEU A 316 -14.63 11.16 -17.32
CA LEU A 316 -15.90 10.47 -17.13
C LEU A 316 -17.03 11.41 -17.56
N ASP A 317 -17.80 10.98 -18.56
CA ASP A 317 -18.85 11.79 -19.17
C ASP A 317 -18.29 13.13 -19.70
N ASP A 318 -18.78 14.27 -19.22
CA ASP A 318 -18.27 15.61 -19.53
C ASP A 318 -17.11 16.04 -18.61
N VAL A 319 -16.88 15.35 -17.49
CA VAL A 319 -15.90 15.79 -16.50
C VAL A 319 -14.49 15.26 -16.78
N THR A 320 -13.51 16.16 -16.79
CA THR A 320 -12.08 15.81 -16.82
C THR A 320 -11.40 16.20 -15.50
N ALA A 321 -10.75 15.23 -14.86
CA ALA A 321 -9.85 15.44 -13.72
C ALA A 321 -8.40 15.27 -14.18
N THR A 322 -7.53 16.22 -13.83
CA THR A 322 -6.09 16.12 -14.09
C THR A 322 -5.33 16.26 -12.77
N VAL A 323 -4.64 15.19 -12.37
CA VAL A 323 -3.74 15.16 -11.22
C VAL A 323 -2.32 15.38 -11.75
N HIS A 324 -1.67 16.45 -11.31
CA HIS A 324 -0.26 16.69 -11.53
C HIS A 324 0.51 16.30 -10.28
N LEU A 325 1.53 15.46 -10.40
CA LEU A 325 2.41 15.01 -9.32
C LEU A 325 3.83 15.44 -9.69
N ASP A 326 4.36 16.44 -9.00
CA ASP A 326 5.78 16.77 -9.09
C ASP A 326 6.55 15.99 -8.02
N LEU A 327 7.48 15.13 -8.45
CA LEU A 327 8.26 14.27 -7.57
C LEU A 327 9.68 14.80 -7.35
N GLY A 328 10.17 15.70 -8.21
CA GLY A 328 11.54 16.22 -8.16
C GLY A 328 11.68 17.45 -7.27
N ASP A 329 12.90 17.92 -7.04
CA ASP A 329 13.16 19.15 -6.25
C ASP A 329 13.14 20.42 -7.10
N GLY A 330 12.95 20.28 -8.42
CA GLY A 330 12.86 21.40 -9.36
C GLY A 330 11.45 21.97 -9.47
N SER A 331 11.33 23.28 -9.70
CA SER A 331 10.05 23.91 -10.02
C SER A 331 9.58 23.48 -11.41
N SER A 332 8.50 22.70 -11.47
CA SER A 332 7.72 22.51 -12.70
C SER A 332 6.33 23.13 -12.53
N ASP A 333 6.07 24.22 -13.26
CA ASP A 333 4.74 24.82 -13.24
C ASP A 333 3.75 23.86 -13.92
N PRO A 334 2.70 23.40 -13.21
CA PRO A 334 1.71 22.53 -13.81
C PRO A 334 1.03 23.30 -14.93
N THR A 335 1.05 22.76 -16.15
CA THR A 335 0.25 23.32 -17.25
C THR A 335 -1.22 23.05 -16.95
N VAL A 336 -1.93 24.05 -16.44
CA VAL A 336 -3.39 23.97 -16.21
C VAL A 336 -4.09 24.06 -17.56
N PRO A 337 -4.88 23.04 -17.98
CA PRO A 337 -5.60 23.11 -19.24
C PRO A 337 -6.57 24.29 -19.29
N ASP A 338 -6.77 24.88 -20.47
CA ASP A 338 -7.75 25.96 -20.66
C ASP A 338 -9.14 25.54 -20.19
N GLY A 339 -9.76 26.36 -19.33
CA GLY A 339 -11.07 26.09 -18.73
C GLY A 339 -11.05 25.19 -17.49
N ALA A 340 -9.89 24.66 -17.10
CA ALA A 340 -9.74 23.89 -15.86
C ALA A 340 -9.56 24.82 -14.64
N ARG A 341 -10.09 24.38 -13.49
CA ARG A 341 -9.92 25.05 -12.19
C ARG A 341 -9.08 24.17 -11.26
N VAL A 342 -8.06 24.75 -10.64
CA VAL A 342 -7.33 24.11 -9.53
C VAL A 342 -8.27 24.00 -8.33
N ILE A 343 -8.52 22.77 -7.86
CA ILE A 343 -9.38 22.50 -6.70
C ILE A 343 -8.60 21.99 -5.49
N PHE A 344 -7.35 21.57 -5.68
CA PHE A 344 -6.41 21.24 -4.63
C PHE A 344 -4.99 21.51 -5.12
N ASP A 345 -4.16 22.02 -4.22
CA ASP A 345 -2.74 22.26 -4.42
C ASP A 345 -2.04 22.00 -3.08
N THR A 346 -1.04 21.12 -3.06
CA THR A 346 -0.27 20.84 -1.85
C THR A 346 0.53 22.04 -1.36
N CYS A 347 0.78 23.02 -2.23
CA CYS A 347 1.53 24.24 -1.93
C CYS A 347 0.61 25.37 -1.42
N ASP A 348 -0.69 25.13 -1.28
CA ASP A 348 -1.64 26.08 -0.73
C ASP A 348 -1.30 26.41 0.74
N ALA A 349 -1.31 27.69 1.09
CA ALA A 349 -0.96 28.20 2.42
C ALA A 349 -1.81 27.59 3.55
N ARG A 350 -2.98 27.02 3.25
CA ARG A 350 -3.82 26.27 4.20
C ARG A 350 -3.11 25.03 4.77
N TRP A 351 -2.16 24.45 4.03
CA TRP A 351 -1.45 23.24 4.41
C TRP A 351 0.03 23.50 4.73
N CYS A 352 0.61 24.60 4.24
CA CYS A 352 2.04 24.91 4.34
C CYS A 352 2.42 25.87 5.48
N ALA A 353 1.62 25.99 6.55
CA ALA A 353 1.87 26.95 7.63
C ALA A 353 3.25 26.73 8.30
N GLY A 354 4.27 27.46 7.84
CA GLY A 354 5.65 27.41 8.35
C GLY A 354 6.71 26.84 7.40
N SER A 355 6.37 26.41 6.19
CA SER A 355 7.35 25.94 5.18
C SER A 355 7.47 26.93 4.01
N PRO A 356 8.68 27.20 3.48
CA PRO A 356 8.85 28.11 2.35
C PRO A 356 8.10 27.62 1.11
N THR A 357 7.36 28.52 0.46
CA THR A 357 6.39 28.28 -0.62
C THR A 357 6.99 28.17 -2.03
N ASP A 358 8.32 28.03 -2.15
CA ASP A 358 9.02 28.12 -3.43
C ASP A 358 9.11 26.77 -4.18
N ALA A 359 8.53 25.70 -3.62
CA ALA A 359 8.54 24.35 -4.21
C ALA A 359 7.21 24.02 -4.89
N THR A 360 7.27 23.33 -6.03
CA THR A 360 6.11 22.75 -6.74
C THR A 360 5.76 21.39 -6.13
N GLY A 361 4.47 21.05 -6.08
CA GLY A 361 3.99 19.82 -5.44
C GLY A 361 2.94 19.09 -6.28
N ALA A 362 1.94 18.52 -5.63
CA ALA A 362 0.82 17.89 -6.30
C ALA A 362 -0.37 18.84 -6.41
N SER A 363 -1.04 18.83 -7.56
CA SER A 363 -2.28 19.60 -7.75
C SER A 363 -3.34 18.78 -8.47
N LEU A 364 -4.60 19.09 -8.19
CA LEU A 364 -5.76 18.54 -8.88
C LEU A 364 -6.52 19.67 -9.54
N THR A 365 -6.73 19.51 -10.85
CA THR A 365 -7.56 20.41 -11.64
C THR A 365 -8.78 19.69 -12.21
N MET A 366 -9.87 20.43 -12.35
CA MET A 366 -11.15 19.94 -12.89
C MET A 366 -11.61 20.82 -14.02
N ALA A 367 -11.99 20.21 -15.15
CA ALA A 367 -12.62 20.87 -16.28
C ALA A 367 -14.00 20.23 -16.57
N PRO A 368 -14.99 21.04 -17.01
CA PRO A 368 -16.29 20.57 -17.47
C PRO A 368 -16.26 19.97 -18.88
#